data_AF-A0A966D5Y6-F1
#
_entry.id   AF-A0A966D5Y6-F1
#
_cell.length_a   1.000
_cell.length_b   1.000
_cell.length_c   1.000
_cell.angle_alpha   90.00
_cell.angle_beta   90.00
_cell.angle_gamma   90.00
#
_symmetry.space_group_name_H-M   'P 1'
#
loop_
_entity.id
_entity.type
_entity.pdbx_description
1 polymer ?
#
loop_
_entity_poly.entity_id
_entity_poly.type
_entity_poly.pdbx_seq_one_letter_code
_entity_poly.pdbx_strand_id
1 'polypeptide(L)'
;YLGLLRFSEMSGILYAQFTPEADVLPLIAGHFAVRLAQERWIIHDTGRNRAALYDSGTWCIADFRQRREISLSDGEKAVQELWKRYFTSTAVRTRENRRLQQSFMPKKYWKYLPEKDPPEEL
;
A
#
# COMPACT_ATOMS: atom_id res chain seq x y z
N TYR A 1 -7.51 7.66 -14.88
CA TYR A 1 -7.35 7.93 -13.44
C TYR A 1 -6.14 7.15 -12.96
N LEU A 2 -5.13 7.80 -12.38
CA LEU A 2 -3.95 7.15 -11.80
C LEU A 2 -4.19 7.00 -10.30
N GLY A 3 -4.08 5.78 -9.78
CA GLY A 3 -4.21 5.46 -8.35
C GLY A 3 -2.93 4.83 -7.82
N LEU A 4 -2.68 5.00 -6.53
CA LEU A 4 -1.54 4.39 -5.83
C LEU A 4 -2.07 3.42 -4.78
N LEU A 5 -1.51 2.21 -4.76
CA LEU A 5 -1.79 1.17 -3.78
C LEU A 5 -0.44 0.53 -3.39
N ARG A 6 -0.12 0.52 -2.10
CA ARG A 6 1.09 -0.08 -1.55
C ARG A 6 0.74 -1.42 -0.92
N PHE A 7 1.39 -2.49 -1.40
CA PHE A 7 1.35 -3.80 -0.76
C PHE A 7 2.49 -3.92 0.24
N SER A 8 2.27 -4.60 1.34
CA SER A 8 3.28 -5.00 2.32
C SER A 8 3.22 -6.51 2.48
N GLU A 9 4.35 -7.18 2.56
CA GLU A 9 4.37 -8.62 2.79
C GLU A 9 4.01 -8.97 4.24
N MET A 10 3.16 -9.99 4.38
CA MET A 10 2.66 -10.51 5.64
C MET A 10 2.58 -12.04 5.60
N SER A 11 3.65 -12.71 6.03
CA SER A 11 3.66 -14.17 6.21
C SER A 11 3.21 -14.95 4.96
N GLY A 12 3.71 -14.55 3.79
CA GLY A 12 3.40 -15.13 2.48
C GLY A 12 2.18 -14.54 1.79
N ILE A 13 1.58 -13.47 2.33
CA ILE A 13 0.44 -12.77 1.73
C ILE A 13 0.81 -11.30 1.50
N LEU A 14 0.55 -10.78 0.31
CA LEU A 14 0.66 -9.35 0.04
C LEU A 14 -0.59 -8.63 0.54
N TYR A 15 -0.42 -7.69 1.44
CA TYR A 15 -1.51 -6.94 2.03
C TYR A 15 -1.43 -5.46 1.65
N ALA A 16 -2.51 -4.92 1.09
CA ALA A 16 -2.64 -3.50 0.82
C ALA A 16 -3.85 -2.92 1.54
N GLN A 17 -3.66 -1.78 2.20
CA GLN A 17 -4.74 -1.02 2.83
C GLN A 17 -4.87 0.37 2.20
N PHE A 18 -6.10 0.82 2.04
CA PHE A 18 -6.43 2.12 1.49
C PHE A 18 -7.82 2.58 1.94
N THR A 19 -8.09 3.89 1.89
CA THR A 19 -9.43 4.47 2.19
C THR A 19 -9.90 5.27 0.97
N PRO A 20 -10.51 4.62 -0.04
CA PRO A 20 -11.01 5.32 -1.21
C PRO A 20 -12.33 6.04 -0.92
N GLU A 21 -12.55 7.18 -1.56
CA GLU A 21 -13.80 7.95 -1.45
C GLU A 21 -14.98 7.19 -2.07
N ALA A 22 -14.76 6.47 -3.18
CA ALA A 22 -15.74 5.63 -3.86
C ALA A 22 -15.47 4.14 -3.65
N ASP A 23 -16.48 3.29 -3.85
CA ASP A 23 -16.31 1.83 -3.82
C ASP A 23 -15.63 1.33 -5.11
N VAL A 24 -14.30 1.45 -5.14
CA VAL A 24 -13.46 1.06 -6.28
C VAL A 24 -12.92 -0.37 -6.15
N LEU A 25 -13.19 -1.05 -5.04
CA LEU A 25 -12.64 -2.35 -4.73
C LEU A 25 -12.97 -3.41 -5.80
N PRO A 26 -14.21 -3.51 -6.32
CA PRO A 26 -14.53 -4.43 -7.43
C PRO A 26 -13.81 -4.10 -8.74
N LEU A 27 -13.51 -2.81 -8.97
CA LEU A 27 -12.86 -2.36 -10.21
C LEU A 27 -11.38 -2.73 -10.22
N ILE A 28 -10.70 -2.62 -9.07
CA ILE A 28 -9.27 -2.87 -8.97
C ILE A 28 -8.95 -4.35 -8.70
N ALA A 29 -9.86 -5.12 -8.10
CA ALA A 29 -9.61 -6.53 -7.79
C ALA A 29 -9.24 -7.34 -9.04
N GLY A 30 -10.00 -7.18 -10.13
CA GLY A 30 -9.70 -7.84 -11.40
C GLY A 30 -8.35 -7.42 -12.01
N HIS A 31 -7.97 -6.14 -11.86
CA HIS A 31 -6.67 -5.64 -12.33
C HIS A 31 -5.51 -6.35 -11.62
N PHE A 32 -5.57 -6.46 -10.30
CA PHE A 32 -4.52 -7.09 -9.50
C PHE A 32 -4.55 -8.63 -9.62
N ALA A 33 -5.72 -9.24 -9.86
CA ALA A 33 -5.80 -10.68 -10.11
C ALA A 33 -5.00 -11.10 -11.35
N VAL A 34 -4.99 -10.26 -12.39
CA VAL A 34 -4.19 -10.52 -13.60
C VAL A 34 -2.71 -10.22 -13.38
N ARG A 35 -2.37 -9.09 -12.74
CA ARG A 35 -0.97 -8.66 -12.61
C ARG A 35 -0.18 -9.37 -11.53
N LEU A 36 -0.83 -9.74 -10.44
CA LEU A 36 -0.24 -10.44 -9.30
C LEU A 36 -0.77 -11.87 -9.22
N ALA A 37 -0.90 -12.52 -10.39
CA ALA A 37 -1.54 -13.82 -10.49
C ALA A 37 -0.83 -14.94 -9.71
N GLN A 38 0.48 -14.78 -9.49
CA GLN A 38 1.34 -15.74 -8.77
C GLN A 38 1.39 -15.48 -7.26
N GLU A 39 0.80 -14.38 -6.78
CA GLU A 39 0.86 -13.97 -5.38
C GLU A 39 -0.49 -14.22 -4.70
N ARG A 40 -0.47 -14.45 -3.38
CA ARG A 40 -1.68 -14.39 -2.57
C ARG A 40 -1.81 -12.97 -2.05
N TRP A 41 -2.97 -12.34 -2.21
CA TRP A 41 -3.11 -10.95 -1.81
C TRP A 41 -4.46 -10.57 -1.22
N ILE A 42 -4.43 -9.52 -0.41
CA ILE A 42 -5.58 -8.89 0.23
C ILE A 42 -5.51 -7.40 -0.05
N ILE A 43 -6.57 -6.85 -0.62
CA ILE A 43 -6.75 -5.40 -0.78
C ILE A 43 -7.90 -4.96 0.11
N HIS A 44 -7.61 -4.18 1.14
CA HIS A 44 -8.55 -3.80 2.19
C HIS A 44 -8.97 -2.32 2.06
N ASP A 45 -10.25 -2.10 1.75
CA ASP A 45 -10.90 -0.80 1.95
C ASP A 45 -11.22 -0.63 3.44
N THR A 46 -10.34 0.08 4.15
CA THR A 46 -10.47 0.33 5.60
C THR A 46 -11.64 1.25 5.93
N GLY A 47 -12.14 2.05 4.97
CA GLY A 47 -13.28 2.94 5.18
C GLY A 47 -14.61 2.19 5.18
N ARG A 48 -14.72 1.17 4.32
CA ARG A 48 -15.93 0.33 4.21
C ARG A 48 -15.85 -0.97 4.99
N ASN A 49 -14.69 -1.32 5.53
CA ASN A 49 -14.42 -2.62 6.16
C ASN A 49 -14.72 -3.79 5.22
N ARG A 50 -14.25 -3.69 3.97
CA ARG A 50 -14.39 -4.72 2.94
C ARG A 50 -13.02 -5.01 2.33
N ALA A 51 -12.76 -6.26 1.99
CA ALA A 51 -11.53 -6.64 1.33
C ALA A 51 -11.78 -7.51 0.10
N ALA A 52 -10.98 -7.28 -0.94
CA ALA A 52 -10.81 -8.22 -2.03
C ALA A 52 -9.71 -9.20 -1.62
N LEU A 53 -10.03 -10.49 -1.68
CA LEU A 53 -9.13 -11.60 -1.35
C LEU A 53 -8.85 -12.34 -2.64
N TYR A 54 -7.58 -12.64 -2.93
CA TYR A 54 -7.20 -13.43 -4.08
C TYR A 54 -6.29 -14.58 -3.69
N ASP A 55 -6.60 -15.72 -4.29
CA ASP A 55 -5.80 -16.92 -4.19
C ASP A 55 -5.96 -17.75 -5.47
N SER A 56 -4.83 -18.16 -6.05
CA SER A 56 -4.77 -19.21 -7.07
C SER A 56 -5.74 -19.02 -8.25
N GLY A 57 -5.79 -17.81 -8.82
CA GLY A 57 -6.61 -17.49 -10.00
C GLY A 57 -8.03 -17.03 -9.71
N THR A 58 -8.45 -17.05 -8.44
CA THR A 58 -9.79 -16.62 -8.03
C THR A 58 -9.73 -15.48 -7.02
N TRP A 59 -10.71 -14.59 -7.08
CA TRP A 59 -10.90 -13.56 -6.07
C TRP A 59 -12.35 -13.40 -5.67
N CYS A 60 -12.56 -12.95 -4.45
CA CYS A 60 -13.88 -12.57 -3.93
C CYS A 60 -13.78 -11.29 -3.10
N ILE A 61 -14.93 -10.67 -2.84
CA ILE A 61 -15.03 -9.52 -1.94
C ILE A 61 -15.87 -9.94 -0.74
N ALA A 62 -15.35 -9.71 0.46
CA ALA A 62 -16.02 -10.02 1.71
C ALA A 62 -15.91 -8.85 2.69
N ASP A 63 -16.80 -8.85 3.69
CA ASP A 63 -16.64 -8.00 4.84
C ASP A 63 -15.38 -8.39 5.60
N PHE A 64 -14.54 -7.41 5.86
CA PHE A 64 -13.24 -7.59 6.49
C PHE A 64 -13.04 -6.47 7.50
N ARG A 65 -13.22 -6.80 8.78
CA ARG A 65 -12.93 -5.90 9.89
C ARG A 65 -11.61 -6.29 10.50
N GLN A 66 -10.63 -5.41 10.38
CA GLN A 66 -9.36 -5.58 11.06
C GLN A 66 -9.59 -5.48 12.58
N ARG A 67 -9.46 -6.60 13.30
CA ARG A 67 -9.62 -6.66 14.77
C ARG A 67 -8.30 -6.56 15.54
N ARG A 68 -7.17 -6.75 14.87
CA ARG A 68 -5.82 -6.70 15.44
C ARG A 68 -4.90 -5.89 14.53
N GLU A 69 -3.85 -5.34 15.12
CA GLU A 69 -2.78 -4.72 14.35
C GLU A 69 -2.18 -5.72 13.37
N ILE A 70 -1.88 -5.22 12.19
CA ILE A 70 -1.21 -5.97 11.14
C ILE A 70 0.27 -6.01 11.49
N SER A 71 0.75 -7.17 11.90
CA SER A 71 2.17 -7.40 12.14
C SER A 71 2.88 -7.62 10.80
N LEU A 72 3.74 -6.68 10.42
CA LEU A 72 4.65 -6.85 9.29
C LEU A 72 5.66 -7.96 9.61
N SER A 73 6.05 -8.73 8.60
CA SER A 73 7.17 -9.67 8.75
C SER A 73 8.48 -8.93 8.99
N ASP A 74 9.47 -9.59 9.58
CA ASP A 74 10.79 -8.98 9.77
C ASP A 74 11.48 -8.69 8.42
N GLY A 75 11.18 -9.50 7.40
CA GLY A 75 11.60 -9.24 6.03
C GLY A 75 11.01 -7.95 5.46
N GLU A 76 9.70 -7.73 5.61
CA GLU A 76 9.03 -6.51 5.15
C GLU A 76 9.57 -5.27 5.90
N LYS A 77 9.80 -5.36 7.21
CA LYS A 77 10.43 -4.26 7.97
C LYS A 77 11.81 -3.91 7.42
N ALA A 78 12.64 -4.91 7.13
CA ALA A 78 13.97 -4.70 6.55
C ALA A 78 13.88 -4.05 5.15
N VAL A 79 12.93 -4.48 4.31
CA VAL A 79 12.68 -3.88 3.00
C VAL A 79 12.24 -2.41 3.13
N GLN A 80 11.35 -2.10 4.06
CA GLN A 80 10.91 -0.71 4.30
C GLN A 80 12.06 0.18 4.78
N GLU A 81 12.94 -0.33 5.63
CA GLU A 81 14.11 0.42 6.10
C GLU A 81 15.08 0.70 4.94
N LEU A 82 15.36 -0.29 4.09
CA LEU A 82 16.15 -0.10 2.87
C LEU A 82 15.52 0.95 1.94
N TRP A 83 14.20 0.89 1.77
CA TRP A 83 13.45 1.86 0.96
C TRP A 83 13.56 3.28 1.51
N LYS A 84 13.39 3.47 2.83
CA LYS A 84 13.55 4.78 3.50
C LYS A 84 14.95 5.35 3.30
N ARG A 85 16.00 4.52 3.45
CA ARG A 85 17.40 4.91 3.23
C ARG A 85 17.67 5.28 1.78
N TYR A 86 17.16 4.49 0.84
CA TYR A 86 17.28 4.79 -0.59
C TYR A 86 16.58 6.11 -0.94
N PHE A 87 15.34 6.28 -0.50
CA PHE A 87 14.54 7.48 -0.77
C PHE A 87 15.21 8.73 -0.22
N THR A 88 15.77 8.66 0.98
CA THR A 88 16.45 9.80 1.61
C THR A 88 17.82 10.07 0.97
N SER A 89 18.62 9.04 0.71
CA SER A 89 19.99 9.22 0.19
C SER A 89 20.01 9.74 -1.25
N THR A 90 19.01 9.38 -2.06
CA THR A 90 18.90 9.87 -3.45
C THR A 90 18.19 11.23 -3.55
N ALA A 91 17.58 11.71 -2.47
CA ALA A 91 16.87 12.98 -2.46
C ALA A 91 17.84 14.16 -2.61
N VAL A 92 17.73 14.88 -3.73
CA VAL A 92 18.46 16.13 -3.95
C VAL A 92 17.74 17.25 -3.20
N ARG A 93 18.22 17.58 -1.99
CA ARG A 93 17.59 18.56 -1.08
C ARG A 93 17.30 19.92 -1.75
N THR A 94 18.17 20.38 -2.64
CA THR A 94 17.99 21.64 -3.37
C THR A 94 16.85 21.61 -4.41
N ARG A 95 16.35 20.42 -4.78
CA ARG A 95 15.23 20.22 -5.70
C ARG A 95 13.92 19.88 -4.97
N GLU A 96 13.88 20.00 -3.65
CA GLU A 96 12.65 19.73 -2.89
C GLU A 96 11.56 20.75 -3.25
N ASN A 97 10.48 20.27 -3.86
CA ASN A 97 9.29 21.08 -4.13
C ASN A 97 8.04 20.34 -3.62
N ARG A 98 7.65 20.65 -2.39
CA ARG A 98 6.52 19.99 -1.72
C ARG A 98 5.18 20.20 -2.43
N ARG A 99 4.96 21.38 -3.03
CA ARG A 99 3.71 21.68 -3.74
C ARG A 99 3.59 20.82 -5.00
N LEU A 100 4.68 20.70 -5.76
CA LEU A 100 4.74 19.85 -6.94
C LEU A 100 4.63 18.36 -6.59
N GLN A 101 5.28 17.93 -5.50
CA GLN A 101 5.14 16.56 -5.02
C GLN A 101 3.69 16.22 -4.65
N GLN A 102 2.98 17.14 -3.99
CA GLN A 102 1.57 16.97 -3.63
C GLN A 102 0.63 16.98 -4.86
N SER A 103 0.98 17.70 -5.93
CA SER A 103 0.19 17.66 -7.17
C SER A 103 0.33 16.34 -7.92
N PHE A 104 1.51 15.70 -7.87
CA PHE A 104 1.73 14.38 -8.48
C PHE A 104 1.22 13.23 -7.60
N MET A 105 1.33 13.35 -6.27
CA MET A 105 0.91 12.33 -5.32
C MET A 105 0.07 12.98 -4.21
N PRO A 106 -1.27 13.00 -4.37
CA PRO A 106 -2.17 13.55 -3.36
C PRO A 106 -1.95 12.96 -1.98
N LYS A 107 -2.05 13.80 -0.94
CA LYS A 107 -1.77 13.43 0.46
C LYS A 107 -2.60 12.27 0.99
N LYS A 108 -3.79 12.01 0.42
CA LYS A 108 -4.64 10.87 0.82
C LYS A 108 -3.95 9.51 0.68
N TYR A 109 -2.96 9.39 -0.21
CA TYR A 109 -2.17 8.16 -0.37
C TYR A 109 -1.04 8.04 0.65
N TRP A 110 -0.60 9.14 1.26
CA TRP A 110 0.60 9.19 2.09
C TRP A 110 0.45 8.40 3.39
N LYS A 111 -0.79 8.27 3.90
CA LYS A 111 -1.13 7.50 5.09
C LYS A 111 -0.62 6.05 5.07
N TYR A 112 -0.40 5.50 3.87
CA TYR A 112 -0.03 4.10 3.67
C TYR A 112 1.37 3.94 3.08
N LEU A 113 2.16 5.02 3.03
CA LEU A 113 3.49 5.04 2.44
C LEU A 113 4.57 5.13 3.52
N PRO A 114 5.47 4.14 3.61
CA PRO A 114 6.52 4.14 4.64
C PRO A 114 7.50 5.31 4.48
N GLU A 115 7.73 5.82 3.27
CA GLU A 115 8.66 6.94 3.04
C GLU A 115 8.13 8.31 3.50
N LYS A 116 6.85 8.41 3.90
CA LYS A 116 6.26 9.65 4.40
C LYS A 116 6.36 9.81 5.92
N ASP A 117 6.80 8.77 6.61
CA ASP A 117 7.24 8.80 8.00
C ASP A 117 8.78 8.78 8.03
N PRO A 118 9.44 9.95 8.10
CA PRO A 118 10.89 10.00 8.18
C PRO A 118 11.38 9.31 9.46
N PRO A 119 12.56 8.67 9.46
CA PRO A 119 13.21 8.24 10.70
C PRO A 119 13.35 9.45 11.64
N GLU A 120 13.19 9.24 12.96
CA GLU A 120 13.34 10.31 13.97
C GLU A 120 14.75 10.93 13.99
N GLU A 121 15.74 10.29 13.37
CA GLU A 121 17.13 10.74 13.34
C GLU A 121 17.60 11.05 11.91
N LEU A 122 17.45 12.30 11.49
CA LEU A 122 18.25 12.99 10.46
C LEU A 122 18.37 14.49 10.74
#